data_AF-A0A4Y8Y8A4-F1
#
_entry.id   AF-A0A4Y8Y8A4-F1
#
_cell.length_a   1.000
_cell.length_b   1.000
_cell.length_c   1.000
_cell.angle_alpha   90.00
_cell.angle_beta   90.00
_cell.angle_gamma   90.00
#
_symmetry.space_group_name_H-M   'P 1'
#
loop_
_entity.id
_entity.type
_entity.pdbx_description
1 polymer ?
#
loop_
_entity_poly.entity_id
_entity_poly.type
_entity_poly.pdbx_seq_one_letter_code
_entity_poly.pdbx_strand_id
1 'polypeptide(L)'
;MTVTYSMNDNMGEVFDEPDETRIREILAELSNADEEHPEVSLKHESGWALSVFPDKFVRWENAEPGRPEPLDAMLSSWEDIVGLLLMTSRGEIEEVTSALSGQSDGPSPTPI
;
A
#
# COMPACT_ATOMS: atom_id res chain seq x y z
N MET A 1 -7.90 17.93 13.93
CA MET A 1 -6.53 17.59 13.54
C MET A 1 -6.65 17.04 12.14
N THR A 2 -5.90 17.60 11.18
CA THR A 2 -5.86 17.06 9.81
C THR A 2 -4.96 15.83 9.86
N VAL A 3 -5.44 14.72 9.30
CA VAL A 3 -4.68 13.49 9.19
C VAL A 3 -3.68 13.66 8.04
N THR A 4 -2.41 13.32 8.23
CA THR A 4 -1.38 13.47 7.18
C THR A 4 -0.91 12.14 6.62
N TYR A 5 -0.67 12.10 5.30
CA TYR A 5 -0.14 10.93 4.58
C TYR A 5 0.64 11.38 3.34
N SER A 6 1.52 10.51 2.85
CA SER A 6 2.28 10.70 1.62
C SER A 6 2.23 9.45 0.76
N MET A 7 2.34 9.59 -0.55
CA MET A 7 2.47 8.46 -1.47
C MET A 7 3.76 8.59 -2.28
N ASN A 8 4.50 7.48 -2.39
CA ASN A 8 5.66 7.35 -3.24
C ASN A 8 5.25 6.69 -4.55
N ASP A 9 5.69 7.25 -5.68
CA ASP A 9 5.60 6.57 -6.96
C ASP A 9 6.76 5.59 -7.21
N ASN A 10 6.73 4.91 -8.35
CA ASN A 10 7.76 3.96 -8.76
C ASN A 10 9.02 4.65 -9.32
N MET A 11 9.15 5.96 -9.21
CA MET A 11 10.36 6.72 -9.52
C MET A 11 10.97 7.35 -8.26
N GLY A 12 10.35 7.13 -7.10
CA GLY A 12 10.76 7.72 -5.82
C GLY A 12 10.29 9.15 -5.60
N GLU A 13 9.43 9.69 -6.45
CA GLU A 13 8.76 10.97 -6.20
C GLU A 13 7.76 10.82 -5.04
N VAL A 14 7.68 11.85 -4.20
CA VAL A 14 6.80 11.89 -3.03
C VAL A 14 5.68 12.90 -3.29
N PHE A 15 4.44 12.44 -3.15
CA PHE A 15 3.25 13.27 -3.22
C PHE A 15 2.64 13.38 -1.83
N ASP A 16 2.52 14.62 -1.33
CA ASP A 16 1.83 14.91 -0.07
C ASP A 16 0.31 14.90 -0.29
N GLU A 17 -0.39 14.09 0.51
CA GLU A 17 -1.85 14.01 0.56
C GLU A 17 -2.55 13.94 -0.83
N PRO A 18 -2.12 13.07 -1.77
CA PRO A 18 -2.71 12.99 -3.10
C PRO A 18 -4.19 12.58 -3.03
N ASP A 19 -5.01 13.18 -3.88
CA ASP A 19 -6.42 12.82 -4.02
C ASP A 19 -6.59 11.48 -4.77
N GLU A 20 -7.82 10.96 -4.83
CA GLU A 20 -8.12 9.69 -5.50
C GLU A 20 -7.67 9.68 -6.96
N THR A 21 -7.81 10.79 -7.68
CA THR A 21 -7.37 10.91 -9.07
C THR A 21 -5.87 10.71 -9.16
N ARG A 22 -5.08 11.39 -8.32
CA ARG A 22 -3.62 11.26 -8.32
C ARG A 22 -3.17 9.88 -7.85
N ILE A 23 -3.84 9.27 -6.87
CA ILE A 23 -3.57 7.88 -6.44
C ILE A 23 -3.72 6.90 -7.62
N ARG A 24 -4.79 7.04 -8.41
CA ARG A 24 -5.03 6.20 -9.60
C ARG A 24 -3.96 6.41 -10.68
N GLU A 25 -3.47 7.63 -10.85
CA GLU A 25 -2.36 7.93 -11.77
C GLU A 25 -1.07 7.24 -11.33
N ILE A 26 -0.69 7.37 -10.06
CA ILE A 26 0.50 6.73 -9.48
C ILE A 26 0.41 5.20 -9.62
N LEU A 27 -0.76 4.61 -9.35
CA LEU A 27 -0.96 3.17 -9.55
C LEU A 27 -0.80 2.74 -11.01
N ALA A 28 -1.18 3.57 -11.97
CA ALA A 28 -1.01 3.26 -13.39
C ALA A 28 0.48 3.21 -13.79
N GLU A 29 1.34 3.93 -13.08
CA GLU A 29 2.79 3.95 -13.33
C GLU A 29 3.44 2.60 -13.04
N LEU A 30 2.87 1.76 -12.14
CA LEU A 30 3.32 0.38 -11.89
C LEU A 30 3.41 -0.49 -13.15
N SER A 31 2.66 -0.17 -14.21
CA SER A 31 2.80 -0.85 -15.50
C SER A 31 4.19 -0.72 -16.14
N ASN A 32 4.98 0.24 -15.69
CA ASN A 32 6.36 0.49 -16.10
C ASN A 32 7.38 0.19 -14.99
N ALA A 33 6.98 -0.46 -13.89
CA ALA A 33 7.89 -0.80 -12.80
C ALA A 33 9.01 -1.73 -13.29
N ASP A 34 10.22 -1.48 -12.80
CA ASP A 34 11.41 -2.30 -13.03
C ASP A 34 11.89 -2.94 -11.73
N GLU A 35 13.00 -3.68 -11.80
CA GLU A 35 13.57 -4.39 -10.66
C GLU A 35 14.11 -3.45 -9.56
N GLU A 36 14.45 -2.20 -9.90
CA GLU A 36 14.96 -1.21 -8.93
C GLU A 36 13.82 -0.49 -8.21
N HIS A 37 12.66 -0.32 -8.87
CA HIS A 37 11.48 0.31 -8.31
C HIS A 37 10.21 -0.54 -8.50
N PRO A 38 10.06 -1.63 -7.73
CA PRO A 38 9.01 -2.61 -7.95
C PRO A 38 7.67 -2.23 -7.30
N GLU A 39 7.57 -1.13 -6.57
CA GLU A 39 6.39 -0.78 -5.80
C GLU A 39 6.07 0.72 -5.79
N VAL A 40 4.82 1.01 -5.47
CA VAL A 40 4.37 2.32 -4.97
C VAL A 40 3.87 2.14 -3.54
N SER A 41 4.01 3.15 -2.69
CA SER A 41 3.65 3.01 -1.28
C SER A 41 2.91 4.22 -0.75
N LEU A 42 1.84 4.02 0.01
CA LEU A 42 1.19 5.08 0.78
C LEU A 42 1.54 4.94 2.25
N LYS A 43 2.11 5.99 2.84
CA LYS A 43 2.51 6.06 4.24
C LYS A 43 1.63 7.04 4.99
N HIS A 44 1.04 6.57 6.07
CA HIS A 44 0.21 7.37 6.98
C HIS A 44 1.01 7.85 8.19
N GLU A 45 0.66 8.98 8.80
CA GLU A 45 1.37 9.57 9.95
C GLU A 45 1.46 8.64 11.18
N SER A 46 0.60 7.63 11.26
CA SER A 46 0.63 6.60 12.31
C SER A 46 1.81 5.62 12.18
N GLY A 47 2.62 5.75 11.13
CA GLY A 47 3.75 4.87 10.82
C GLY A 47 3.38 3.65 9.98
N TRP A 48 2.08 3.41 9.75
CA TRP A 48 1.63 2.34 8.86
C TRP A 48 1.81 2.71 7.38
N ALA A 49 2.18 1.73 6.57
CA ALA A 49 2.38 1.87 5.14
C ALA A 49 1.75 0.70 4.39
N LEU A 50 1.13 1.01 3.25
CA LEU A 50 0.62 0.05 2.28
C LEU A 50 1.46 0.14 1.00
N SER A 51 2.26 -0.89 0.72
CA SER A 51 3.02 -1.04 -0.53
C SER A 51 2.23 -1.90 -1.52
N VAL A 52 2.26 -1.52 -2.79
CA VAL A 52 1.52 -2.13 -3.89
C VAL A 52 2.46 -2.45 -5.05
N PHE A 53 2.36 -3.67 -5.56
CA PHE A 53 3.22 -4.22 -6.61
C PHE A 53 2.43 -4.48 -7.92
N PRO A 54 3.11 -4.61 -9.08
CA PRO A 54 2.47 -4.75 -10.40
C PRO A 54 1.54 -5.97 -10.54
N ASP A 55 1.79 -7.03 -9.78
CA ASP A 55 0.99 -8.26 -9.77
C ASP A 55 -0.22 -8.19 -8.84
N LYS A 56 -0.49 -7.01 -8.24
CA LYS A 56 -1.52 -6.78 -7.20
C LYS A 56 -1.22 -7.47 -5.88
N PHE A 57 0.02 -7.88 -5.68
CA PHE A 57 0.53 -8.14 -4.35
C PHE A 57 0.55 -6.83 -3.56
N VAL A 58 0.13 -6.89 -2.31
CA VAL A 58 0.19 -5.77 -1.37
C VAL A 58 0.84 -6.21 -0.08
N ARG A 59 1.61 -5.32 0.52
CA ARG A 59 2.20 -5.47 1.84
C ARG A 59 1.72 -4.35 2.75
N TRP A 60 1.22 -4.72 3.91
CA TRP A 60 0.78 -3.81 4.95
C TRP A 60 1.65 -3.96 6.18
N GLU A 61 2.36 -2.91 6.55
CA GLU A 61 3.33 -2.98 7.64
C GLU A 61 3.46 -1.67 8.42
N ASN A 62 4.04 -1.80 9.62
CA ASN A 62 4.53 -0.67 10.38
C ASN A 62 5.92 -1.04 10.90
N ALA A 63 6.95 -0.34 10.40
CA ALA A 63 8.35 -0.64 10.69
C ALA A 63 8.78 -0.24 12.12
N GLU A 64 7.89 0.32 12.94
CA GLU A 64 8.19 0.65 14.34
C GLU A 64 8.40 -0.61 15.20
N PRO A 65 9.32 -0.58 16.17
CA PRO A 65 9.54 -1.71 17.06
C PRO A 65 8.30 -2.02 17.91
N GLY A 66 7.94 -3.31 18.00
CA GLY A 66 6.79 -3.78 18.79
C GLY A 66 5.45 -3.76 18.05
N ARG A 67 5.47 -3.54 16.73
CA ARG A 67 4.30 -3.66 15.85
C ARG A 67 4.11 -5.11 15.37
N PRO A 68 2.89 -5.48 14.92
CA PRO A 68 2.64 -6.78 14.31
C PRO A 68 3.53 -7.06 13.09
N GLU A 69 3.71 -8.33 12.76
CA GLU A 69 4.34 -8.76 11.51
C GLU A 69 3.58 -8.19 10.29
N PRO A 70 4.28 -7.95 9.17
CA PRO A 70 3.63 -7.52 7.92
C PRO A 70 2.50 -8.46 7.49
N LEU A 71 1.43 -7.88 6.96
CA LEU A 71 0.37 -8.63 6.29
C LEU A 71 0.57 -8.55 4.77
N ASP A 72 0.74 -9.71 4.17
CA ASP A 72 0.89 -9.89 2.73
C ASP A 72 -0.42 -10.45 2.15
N ALA A 73 -0.87 -9.91 1.03
CA ALA A 73 -2.08 -10.39 0.34
C ALA A 73 -1.99 -10.20 -1.18
N MET A 74 -2.69 -11.06 -1.91
CA MET A 74 -2.89 -10.94 -3.36
C MET A 74 -4.33 -10.50 -3.63
N LEU A 75 -4.51 -9.34 -4.26
CA LEU A 75 -5.85 -8.79 -4.52
C LEU A 75 -6.31 -9.04 -5.95
N SER A 76 -7.62 -9.26 -6.10
CA SER A 76 -8.19 -9.61 -7.41
C SER A 76 -8.37 -8.39 -8.33
N SER A 77 -8.58 -7.21 -7.76
CA SER A 77 -8.94 -5.98 -8.48
C SER A 77 -8.10 -4.78 -8.09
N TRP A 78 -7.82 -3.91 -9.06
CA TRP A 78 -7.23 -2.59 -8.82
C TRP A 78 -8.16 -1.67 -8.03
N GLU A 79 -9.48 -1.85 -8.13
CA GLU A 79 -10.43 -1.06 -7.33
C GLU A 79 -10.35 -1.44 -5.84
N ASP A 80 -10.05 -2.71 -5.50
CA ASP A 80 -9.83 -3.11 -4.10
C ASP A 80 -8.57 -2.44 -3.53
N ILE A 81 -7.50 -2.36 -4.35
CA ILE A 81 -6.26 -1.65 -4.01
C ILE A 81 -6.52 -0.16 -3.78
N VAL A 82 -7.24 0.50 -4.70
CA VAL A 82 -7.62 1.92 -4.54
C VAL A 82 -8.42 2.09 -3.25
N GLY A 83 -9.36 1.20 -2.96
CA GLY A 83 -10.11 1.19 -1.70
C GLY A 83 -9.21 1.14 -0.47
N LEU A 84 -8.22 0.24 -0.44
CA LEU A 84 -7.28 0.12 0.67
C LEU A 84 -6.38 1.35 0.83
N LEU A 85 -5.90 1.95 -0.26
CA LEU A 85 -5.12 3.19 -0.22
C LEU A 85 -5.95 4.35 0.34
N LEU A 86 -7.21 4.46 -0.08
CA LEU A 86 -8.14 5.47 0.43
C LEU A 86 -8.54 5.25 1.89
N MET A 87 -8.62 3.99 2.36
CA MET A 87 -8.82 3.70 3.79
C MET A 87 -7.58 4.06 4.60
N THR A 88 -6.40 3.75 4.06
CA THR A 88 -5.11 4.10 4.69
C THR A 88 -4.94 5.61 4.81
N SER A 89 -5.28 6.39 3.78
CA SER A 89 -5.19 7.86 3.81
C SER A 89 -6.13 8.51 4.82
N ARG A 90 -7.24 7.84 5.16
CA ARG A 90 -8.20 8.29 6.19
C ARG A 90 -7.81 7.85 7.61
N GLY A 91 -6.74 7.06 7.75
CA GLY A 91 -6.31 6.51 9.03
C GLY A 91 -7.16 5.34 9.52
N GLU A 92 -7.88 4.64 8.63
CA GLU A 92 -8.72 3.49 8.95
C GLU A 92 -7.89 2.21 9.12
N ILE A 93 -6.87 2.26 9.98
CA ILE A 93 -5.83 1.23 10.16
C ILE A 93 -6.41 -0.15 10.53
N GLU A 94 -7.41 -0.18 11.41
CA GLU A 94 -8.06 -1.42 11.84
C GLU A 94 -8.86 -2.06 10.70
N GLU A 95 -9.53 -1.25 9.87
CA GLU A 95 -10.30 -1.73 8.71
C GLU A 95 -9.38 -2.30 7.63
N VAL A 96 -8.26 -1.61 7.33
CA VAL A 96 -7.22 -2.13 6.40
C VAL A 96 -6.68 -3.47 6.90
N THR A 97 -6.34 -3.55 8.19
CA THR A 97 -5.82 -4.78 8.81
C THR A 97 -6.83 -5.93 8.72
N SER A 98 -8.11 -5.64 9.01
CA SER A 98 -9.20 -6.62 8.93
C SER A 98 -9.43 -7.11 7.49
N ALA A 99 -9.44 -6.20 6.52
CA ALA A 99 -9.62 -6.51 5.11
C ALA A 99 -8.50 -7.42 4.56
N LEU A 100 -7.25 -7.18 4.95
CA LEU A 100 -6.10 -7.98 4.51
C LEU A 100 -5.99 -9.32 5.22
N SER A 101 -6.33 -9.38 6.51
CA SER A 101 -6.31 -10.64 7.29
C SER A 101 -7.27 -11.70 6.74
N GLY A 102 -8.33 -11.29 6.04
CA GLY A 102 -9.26 -12.20 5.36
C GLY A 102 -8.72 -12.77 4.04
N GLN A 103 -7.63 -12.23 3.51
CA GLN A 103 -7.08 -12.51 2.17
C GLN A 103 -5.74 -13.28 2.22
N SER A 104 -5.17 -13.49 3.41
CA SER A 104 -3.82 -14.06 3.63
C SER A 104 -3.69 -15.58 3.44
N ASP A 105 -4.63 -16.26 2.77
CA ASP A 105 -4.54 -17.71 2.48
C ASP A 105 -3.67 -18.03 1.24
N GLY A 106 -2.90 -17.05 0.74
CA GLY A 106 -1.98 -17.21 -0.40
C GLY A 106 -0.54 -17.54 0.03
N PRO A 107 0.21 -18.34 -0.74
CA PRO A 107 1.59 -18.69 -0.38
C PRO A 107 2.48 -17.45 -0.36
N SER A 108 3.19 -17.24 0.75
CA SER A 108 4.21 -16.18 0.87
C SER A 108 5.22 -16.27 -0.28
N PRO A 109 5.52 -15.17 -1.00
CA PRO A 109 6.62 -15.16 -1.94
C PRO A 109 7.92 -15.38 -1.17
N THR A 110 8.66 -16.42 -1.56
CA THR A 110 9.97 -16.71 -0.96
C THR A 110 10.96 -15.67 -1.49
N PRO A 111 11.69 -14.93 -0.64
CA PRO A 111 12.77 -14.07 -1.12
C PRO A 111 13.84 -14.94 -1.77
N ILE A 112 14.21 -14.57 -3.01
CA ILE A 112 15.32 -15.14 -3.81
C ILE A 112 16.68 -14.83 -3.20
#